data_AF-A0A2D0N8P9-F1
#
_entry.id   AF-A0A2D0N8P9-F1
#
_cell.length_a   1.000
_cell.length_b   1.000
_cell.length_c   1.000
_cell.angle_alpha   90.00
_cell.angle_beta   90.00
_cell.angle_gamma   90.00
#
_symmetry.space_group_name_H-M   'P 1'
#
loop_
_entity.id
_entity.type
_entity.pdbx_description
1 polymer ?
#
loop_
_entity_poly.entity_id
_entity_poly.type
_entity_poly.pdbx_seq_one_letter_code
_entity_poly.pdbx_strand_id
1 'polypeptide(L)'
;MPPIESYWNDFLISFGRFTIATMAIPVFVAIFYRKYWNKPLRIVFYYCLVTLFVNLFEQGVIWVSANRFHWIKDFIAYFKIQNTFFLLILYYLKNFLLVGWFYSTLFPKNTFQRFIFPLSCILSVVALINHCFIEGYHAPGNLNPVLEGVFLILLPLSYLWYSRSYSLRIPLKKNPYLWISIGILLPELLSLFLDLTGDYIYARDFILYVKLYSASNVLDIIGNLFLSLGFFYGRYALFIPPDRNDPPTIGS
;
A
#
# COMPACT_ATOMS: atom_id res chain seq x y z
N MET A 1 4.42 28.45 15.76
CA MET A 1 3.10 27.95 15.31
C MET A 1 2.03 28.64 16.12
N PRO A 2 0.97 29.17 15.47
CA PRO A 2 -0.24 29.61 16.16
C PRO A 2 -0.88 28.44 16.94
N PRO A 3 -1.60 28.71 18.05
CA PRO A 3 -2.18 27.67 18.91
C PRO A 3 -3.08 26.67 18.16
N ILE A 4 -3.79 27.13 17.13
CA ILE A 4 -4.70 26.30 16.34
C ILE A 4 -3.95 25.30 15.46
N GLU A 5 -2.81 25.68 14.89
CA GLU A 5 -1.99 24.78 14.06
C GLU A 5 -1.37 23.68 14.91
N SER A 6 -0.93 24.01 16.12
CA SER A 6 -0.40 23.02 17.06
C SER A 6 -1.43 21.95 17.39
N TYR A 7 -2.67 22.37 17.72
CA TYR A 7 -3.77 21.44 18.01
C TYR A 7 -4.04 20.48 16.84
N TRP A 8 -4.15 21.01 15.63
CA TRP A 8 -4.42 20.19 14.43
C TRP A 8 -3.26 19.26 14.08
N ASN A 9 -2.02 19.68 14.33
CA ASN A 9 -0.85 18.83 14.14
C ASN A 9 -0.82 17.67 15.15
N ASP A 10 -1.11 17.93 16.43
CA ASP A 10 -1.17 16.89 17.47
C ASP A 10 -2.30 15.90 17.20
N PHE A 11 -3.44 16.39 16.69
CA PHE A 11 -4.55 15.55 16.23
C PHE A 11 -4.11 14.63 15.09
N LEU A 12 -3.44 15.17 14.06
CA LEU A 12 -2.97 14.41 12.90
C LEU A 12 -1.97 13.32 13.32
N ILE A 13 -1.02 13.64 14.21
CA ILE A 13 -0.05 12.68 14.75
C ILE A 13 -0.75 11.56 15.52
N SER A 14 -1.69 11.92 16.40
CA SER A 14 -2.43 10.94 17.21
C SER A 14 -3.28 10.02 16.33
N PHE A 15 -3.90 10.58 15.30
CA PHE A 15 -4.71 9.81 14.36
C PHE A 15 -3.85 8.87 13.49
N GLY A 16 -2.70 9.34 13.01
CA GLY A 16 -1.75 8.50 12.28
C GLY A 16 -1.24 7.29 13.10
N ARG A 17 -0.98 7.48 14.40
CA ARG A 17 -0.63 6.37 15.31
C ARG A 17 -1.75 5.35 15.44
N PHE A 18 -3.00 5.81 15.49
CA PHE A 18 -4.16 4.93 15.49
C PHE A 18 -4.26 4.14 14.17
N THR A 19 -4.08 4.80 13.02
CA THR A 19 -4.03 4.14 11.70
C THR A 19 -2.97 3.04 11.67
N ILE A 20 -1.75 3.31 12.15
CA ILE A 20 -0.67 2.30 12.22
C ILE A 20 -1.10 1.09 13.06
N ALA A 21 -1.77 1.30 14.21
CA ALA A 21 -2.26 0.20 15.04
C ALA A 21 -3.27 -0.68 14.29
N THR A 22 -4.10 -0.11 13.41
CA THR A 22 -5.05 -0.89 12.60
C THR A 22 -4.39 -1.77 11.54
N MET A 23 -3.14 -1.48 11.13
CA MET A 23 -2.39 -2.32 10.17
C MET A 23 -2.07 -3.71 10.74
N ALA A 24 -2.12 -3.90 12.06
CA ALA A 24 -1.97 -5.21 12.69
C ALA A 24 -3.19 -6.12 12.50
N ILE A 25 -4.39 -5.54 12.29
CA ILE A 25 -5.64 -6.30 12.15
C ILE A 25 -5.58 -7.33 11.00
N PRO A 26 -5.25 -6.96 9.74
CA PRO A 26 -5.17 -7.94 8.66
C PRO A 26 -4.13 -9.02 8.90
N VAL A 27 -3.03 -8.71 9.60
CA VAL A 27 -2.00 -9.69 9.99
C VAL A 27 -2.57 -10.73 10.96
N PHE A 28 -3.25 -10.29 12.02
CA PHE A 28 -3.88 -11.21 12.99
C PHE A 28 -4.95 -12.07 12.34
N VAL A 29 -5.81 -11.47 11.50
CA VAL A 29 -6.86 -12.21 10.77
C VAL A 29 -6.23 -13.23 9.81
N ALA A 30 -5.18 -12.86 9.09
CA ALA A 30 -4.46 -13.77 8.22
C ALA A 30 -3.90 -14.99 8.98
N ILE A 31 -3.28 -14.77 10.15
CA ILE A 31 -2.73 -15.84 11.00
C ILE A 31 -3.84 -16.79 11.47
N PHE A 32 -4.99 -16.25 11.89
CA PHE A 32 -6.13 -17.06 12.34
C PHE A 32 -6.70 -17.92 11.20
N TYR A 33 -6.77 -17.39 9.98
CA TYR A 33 -7.26 -18.09 8.78
C TYR A 33 -6.15 -18.78 7.96
N ARG A 34 -4.96 -19.02 8.53
CA ARG A 34 -3.78 -19.56 7.82
C ARG A 34 -4.00 -20.87 7.08
N LYS A 35 -4.92 -21.72 7.56
CA LYS A 35 -5.24 -23.02 6.95
C LYS A 35 -5.80 -22.92 5.53
N TYR A 36 -6.25 -21.73 5.12
CA TYR A 36 -6.83 -21.48 3.80
C TYR A 36 -5.86 -20.75 2.84
N TRP A 37 -4.59 -20.61 3.21
CA TRP A 37 -3.62 -19.86 2.41
C TRP A 37 -3.20 -20.62 1.15
N ASN A 38 -3.59 -20.09 0.00
CA ASN A 38 -2.97 -20.37 -1.28
C ASN A 38 -1.86 -19.35 -1.59
N LYS A 39 -1.16 -19.51 -2.72
CA LYS A 39 -0.01 -18.67 -3.08
C LYS A 39 -0.33 -17.16 -3.08
N PRO A 40 -1.41 -16.66 -3.70
CA PRO A 40 -1.73 -15.23 -3.67
C PRO A 40 -1.95 -14.69 -2.26
N LEU A 41 -2.71 -15.42 -1.41
CA LEU A 41 -2.94 -14.99 -0.03
C LEU A 41 -1.67 -14.94 0.82
N ARG A 42 -0.70 -15.83 0.57
CA ARG A 42 0.62 -15.76 1.24
C ARG A 42 1.38 -14.49 0.86
N ILE A 43 1.31 -14.07 -0.41
CA ILE A 43 1.95 -12.83 -0.87
C ILE A 43 1.31 -11.62 -0.18
N VAL A 44 -0.03 -11.58 -0.10
CA VAL A 44 -0.75 -10.51 0.63
C VAL A 44 -0.42 -10.52 2.12
N PHE A 45 -0.20 -11.69 2.71
CA PHE A 45 0.24 -11.78 4.10
C PHE A 45 1.61 -11.12 4.28
N TYR A 46 2.58 -11.43 3.40
CA TYR A 46 3.88 -10.77 3.42
C TYR A 46 3.76 -9.27 3.16
N TYR A 47 2.85 -8.83 2.29
CA TYR A 47 2.56 -7.43 2.07
C TYR A 47 2.11 -6.70 3.34
N CYS A 48 1.14 -7.27 4.06
CA CYS A 48 0.64 -6.71 5.32
C CYS A 48 1.75 -6.70 6.39
N LEU A 49 2.52 -7.79 6.47
CA LEU A 49 3.59 -7.95 7.45
C LEU A 49 4.74 -6.96 7.20
N VAL A 50 5.21 -6.84 5.96
CA VAL A 50 6.24 -5.86 5.57
C VAL A 50 5.73 -4.44 5.77
N THR A 51 4.47 -4.16 5.46
CA THR A 51 3.86 -2.85 5.74
C THR A 51 3.92 -2.50 7.23
N LEU A 52 3.54 -3.44 8.10
CA LEU A 52 3.61 -3.24 9.55
C LEU A 52 5.07 -3.03 10.00
N PHE A 53 6.02 -3.84 9.51
CA PHE A 53 7.42 -3.72 9.88
C PHE A 53 8.06 -2.41 9.40
N VAL A 54 7.77 -1.94 8.19
CA VAL A 54 8.27 -0.67 7.68
C VAL A 54 7.76 0.49 8.54
N ASN A 55 6.47 0.49 8.90
CA ASN A 55 5.90 1.49 9.80
C ASN A 55 6.54 1.44 11.21
N LEU A 56 6.67 0.24 11.80
CA LEU A 56 7.32 0.08 13.10
C LEU A 56 8.79 0.50 13.07
N PHE A 57 9.49 0.24 11.97
CA PHE A 57 10.87 0.64 11.77
C PHE A 57 10.98 2.16 11.69
N GLU A 58 10.11 2.84 10.94
CA GLU A 58 10.06 4.30 10.90
C GLU A 58 9.78 4.90 12.29
N GLN A 59 8.79 4.37 13.02
CA GLN A 59 8.53 4.82 14.40
C GLN A 59 9.73 4.57 15.32
N GLY A 60 10.45 3.46 15.13
CA GLY A 60 11.71 3.16 15.81
C GLY A 60 12.77 4.22 15.51
N VAL A 61 12.98 4.57 14.24
CA VAL A 61 13.92 5.62 13.84
C VAL A 61 13.57 6.97 14.47
N ILE A 62 12.29 7.35 14.46
CA ILE A 62 11.81 8.58 15.11
C ILE A 62 12.12 8.55 16.62
N TRP A 63 11.80 7.44 17.30
CA TRP A 63 12.04 7.29 18.73
C TRP A 63 13.53 7.34 19.08
N VAL A 64 14.40 6.64 18.35
CA VAL A 64 15.85 6.65 18.59
C VAL A 64 16.42 8.05 18.35
N SER A 65 15.95 8.74 17.30
CA SER A 65 16.36 10.11 16.98
C SER A 65 15.96 11.10 18.08
N ALA A 66 14.75 10.97 18.63
CA ALA A 66 14.24 11.81 19.72
C ALA A 66 15.03 11.62 21.03
N ASN A 67 15.46 10.39 21.34
CA ASN A 67 16.22 10.06 22.55
C ASN A 67 17.73 10.36 22.45
N ARG A 68 18.19 10.97 21.33
CA ARG A 68 19.53 11.56 21.20
C ARG A 68 20.70 10.60 21.43
N PHE A 69 20.56 9.31 21.12
CA PHE A 69 21.67 8.35 21.18
C PHE A 69 22.86 8.83 20.33
N HIS A 70 24.09 8.70 20.85
CA HIS A 70 25.27 9.27 20.20
C HIS A 70 25.49 8.75 18.77
N TRP A 71 25.39 7.43 18.57
CA TRP A 71 25.62 6.81 17.26
C TRP A 71 24.61 7.25 16.18
N ILE A 72 23.36 7.56 16.55
CA ILE A 72 22.37 7.98 15.56
C ILE A 72 22.57 9.44 15.15
N LYS A 73 23.09 10.29 16.03
CA LYS A 73 23.42 11.68 15.70
C LYS A 73 24.50 11.75 14.64
N ASP A 74 25.55 10.94 14.77
CA ASP A 74 26.64 10.91 13.79
C ASP A 74 26.15 10.42 12.44
N PHE A 75 25.28 9.39 12.42
CA PHE A 75 24.62 8.91 11.20
C PHE A 75 23.74 10.00 10.55
N ILE A 76 22.84 10.62 11.31
CA ILE A 76 21.93 11.68 10.83
C ILE A 76 22.72 12.87 10.30
N ALA A 77 23.79 13.29 11.00
CA ALA A 77 24.63 14.40 10.59
C ALA A 77 25.42 14.07 9.31
N TYR A 78 26.01 12.88 9.22
CA TYR A 78 26.78 12.44 8.06
C TYR A 78 25.92 12.36 6.80
N PHE A 79 24.73 11.76 6.91
CA PHE A 79 23.78 11.63 5.81
C PHE A 79 22.84 12.84 5.66
N LYS A 80 23.02 13.92 6.43
CA LYS A 80 22.18 15.13 6.40
C LYS A 80 20.67 14.82 6.41
N ILE A 81 20.26 13.87 7.24
CA ILE A 81 18.87 13.43 7.35
C ILE A 81 18.09 14.48 8.14
N GLN A 82 17.03 15.03 7.57
CA GLN A 82 16.21 16.06 8.21
C GLN A 82 14.86 15.51 8.72
N ASN A 83 14.41 14.39 8.17
CA ASN A 83 13.11 13.77 8.39
C ASN A 83 13.18 12.29 8.00
N THR A 84 12.06 11.57 8.07
CA THR A 84 11.99 10.15 7.72
C THR A 84 11.86 9.89 6.21
N PHE A 85 11.95 10.90 5.34
CA PHE A 85 11.75 10.72 3.89
C PHE A 85 12.74 9.74 3.26
N PHE A 86 13.93 9.57 3.83
CA PHE A 86 14.88 8.56 3.37
C PHE A 86 14.34 7.13 3.45
N LEU A 87 13.33 6.86 4.28
CA LEU A 87 12.65 5.58 4.42
C LEU A 87 11.52 5.38 3.40
N LEU A 88 11.07 6.42 2.69
CA LEU A 88 9.97 6.34 1.71
C LEU A 88 10.21 5.30 0.63
N ILE A 89 11.48 5.09 0.25
CA ILE A 89 11.83 4.04 -0.72
C ILE A 89 11.39 2.64 -0.28
N LEU A 90 11.36 2.35 1.02
CA LEU A 90 10.88 1.07 1.53
C LEU A 90 9.38 0.88 1.26
N TYR A 91 8.61 1.97 1.30
CA TYR A 91 7.19 1.97 0.97
C TYR A 91 6.96 1.73 -0.53
N TYR A 92 7.70 2.43 -1.39
CA TYR A 92 7.63 2.22 -2.84
C TYR A 92 8.02 0.79 -3.24
N LEU A 93 9.13 0.29 -2.71
CA LEU A 93 9.62 -1.06 -3.05
C LEU A 93 8.66 -2.16 -2.58
N LYS A 94 8.11 -2.07 -1.36
CA LYS A 94 7.13 -3.09 -0.91
C LYS A 94 5.89 -3.07 -1.80
N ASN A 95 5.42 -1.89 -2.20
CA ASN A 95 4.18 -1.73 -2.96
C ASN A 95 4.39 -2.26 -4.38
N PHE A 96 5.41 -1.80 -5.11
CA PHE A 96 5.70 -2.33 -6.45
C PHE A 96 5.94 -3.84 -6.43
N LEU A 97 6.84 -4.34 -5.59
CA LEU A 97 7.24 -5.75 -5.63
C LEU A 97 6.12 -6.69 -5.15
N LEU A 98 5.51 -6.44 -4.00
CA LEU A 98 4.56 -7.39 -3.40
C LEU A 98 3.17 -7.29 -4.02
N VAL A 99 2.69 -6.08 -4.34
CA VAL A 99 1.40 -5.92 -5.04
C VAL A 99 1.52 -6.39 -6.48
N GLY A 100 2.63 -6.07 -7.15
CA GLY A 100 2.96 -6.62 -8.46
C GLY A 100 3.04 -8.14 -8.47
N TRP A 101 3.72 -8.74 -7.49
CA TRP A 101 3.80 -10.18 -7.35
C TRP A 101 2.41 -10.80 -7.11
N PHE A 102 1.61 -10.21 -6.22
CA PHE A 102 0.25 -10.64 -5.97
C PHE A 102 -0.58 -10.67 -7.25
N TYR A 103 -0.67 -9.56 -8.00
CA TYR A 103 -1.47 -9.51 -9.22
C TYR A 103 -0.92 -10.42 -10.32
N SER A 104 0.40 -10.57 -10.45
CA SER A 104 0.99 -11.53 -11.39
C SER A 104 0.56 -12.98 -11.11
N THR A 105 0.14 -13.32 -9.88
CA THR A 105 -0.41 -14.65 -9.57
C THR A 105 -1.91 -14.79 -9.82
N LEU A 106 -2.62 -13.69 -10.04
CA LEU A 106 -4.07 -13.68 -10.22
C LEU A 106 -4.51 -13.70 -11.69
N PHE A 107 -3.69 -13.17 -12.61
CA PHE A 107 -3.98 -13.20 -14.04
C PHE A 107 -3.53 -14.54 -14.67
N PRO A 108 -4.22 -15.00 -15.73
CA PRO A 108 -3.82 -16.20 -16.46
C PRO A 108 -2.49 -16.02 -17.22
N LYS A 109 -1.75 -17.12 -17.40
CA LYS A 109 -0.38 -17.17 -17.96
C LYS A 109 -0.21 -16.58 -19.35
N ASN A 110 -1.27 -16.51 -20.15
CA ASN A 110 -1.20 -16.12 -21.55
C ASN A 110 -1.62 -14.67 -21.82
N THR A 111 -1.89 -13.88 -20.78
CA THR A 111 -2.33 -12.48 -20.94
C THR A 111 -1.41 -11.53 -20.19
N PHE A 112 -1.84 -11.00 -19.05
CA PHE A 112 -1.14 -9.94 -18.32
C PHE A 112 -0.07 -10.46 -17.36
N GLN A 113 -0.17 -11.72 -16.92
CA GLN A 113 0.73 -12.29 -15.91
C GLN A 113 2.22 -12.13 -16.27
N ARG A 114 2.58 -12.33 -17.55
CA ARG A 114 3.99 -12.29 -18.01
C ARG A 114 4.61 -10.91 -17.91
N PHE A 115 3.79 -9.85 -17.89
CA PHE A 115 4.27 -8.47 -17.92
C PHE A 115 4.19 -7.79 -16.56
N ILE A 116 3.22 -8.14 -15.71
CA ILE A 116 2.98 -7.45 -14.44
C ILE A 116 4.22 -7.48 -13.54
N PHE A 117 4.80 -8.65 -13.29
CA PHE A 117 5.93 -8.74 -12.36
C PHE A 117 7.21 -8.10 -12.92
N PRO A 118 7.62 -8.32 -14.18
CA PRO A 118 8.74 -7.57 -14.77
C PRO A 118 8.54 -6.06 -14.75
N LEU A 119 7.34 -5.57 -15.09
CA LEU A 119 7.02 -4.14 -15.00
C LEU A 119 7.18 -3.63 -13.56
N SER A 120 6.73 -4.40 -12.57
CA SER A 120 6.87 -4.06 -11.15
C SER A 120 8.34 -3.97 -10.72
N CYS A 121 9.19 -4.88 -11.22
CA CYS A 121 10.63 -4.83 -11.00
C CYS A 121 11.25 -3.58 -11.66
N ILE A 122 10.85 -3.25 -12.89
CA ILE A 122 11.33 -2.05 -13.59
C ILE A 122 10.93 -0.80 -12.81
N LEU A 123 9.67 -0.68 -12.38
CA LEU A 123 9.20 0.44 -11.57
C LEU A 123 9.94 0.55 -10.24
N SER A 124 10.27 -0.58 -9.61
CA SER A 124 11.08 -0.62 -8.39
C SER A 124 12.49 -0.07 -8.61
N VAL A 125 13.14 -0.43 -9.74
CA VAL A 125 14.46 0.08 -10.11
C VAL A 125 14.38 1.57 -10.45
N VAL A 126 13.35 2.01 -11.17
CA VAL A 126 13.12 3.44 -11.47
C VAL A 126 12.93 4.22 -10.17
N ALA A 127 12.13 3.71 -9.23
CA ALA A 127 11.91 4.36 -7.94
C ALA A 127 13.19 4.47 -7.11
N LEU A 128 14.03 3.42 -7.13
CA LEU A 128 15.35 3.42 -6.48
C LEU A 128 16.28 4.47 -7.11
N ILE A 129 16.34 4.52 -8.45
CA ILE A 129 17.18 5.50 -9.15
C ILE A 129 16.69 6.92 -8.85
N ASN A 130 15.39 7.15 -8.92
CA ASN A 130 14.80 8.45 -8.66
C ASN A 130 15.07 8.93 -7.22
N HIS A 131 14.86 8.04 -6.24
CA HIS A 131 15.09 8.32 -4.82
C HIS A 131 16.57 8.56 -4.49
N CYS A 132 17.47 7.78 -5.06
CA CYS A 132 18.90 7.86 -4.74
C CYS A 132 19.64 8.96 -5.52
N PHE A 133 19.20 9.28 -6.75
CA PHE A 133 20.00 10.10 -7.68
C PHE A 133 19.29 11.31 -8.31
N ILE A 134 17.95 11.32 -8.42
CA ILE A 134 17.24 12.38 -9.16
C ILE A 134 16.58 13.36 -8.20
N GLU A 135 15.52 12.94 -7.50
CA GLU A 135 14.82 13.79 -6.51
C GLU A 135 15.53 13.78 -5.16
N GLY A 136 16.26 12.70 -4.87
CA GLY A 136 17.05 12.55 -3.65
C GLY A 136 16.21 12.13 -2.43
N TYR A 137 16.89 11.63 -1.40
CA TYR A 137 16.26 11.06 -0.20
C TYR A 137 15.91 12.10 0.89
N HIS A 138 16.15 13.39 0.61
CA HIS A 138 15.94 14.49 1.55
C HIS A 138 14.55 15.13 1.45
N ALA A 139 13.84 14.87 0.35
CA ALA A 139 12.54 15.42 0.02
C ALA A 139 11.58 14.27 -0.33
N PRO A 140 10.25 14.47 -0.20
CA PRO A 140 9.28 13.41 -0.50
C PRO A 140 9.24 13.05 -2.00
N GLY A 141 9.69 13.96 -2.87
CA GLY A 141 9.63 13.79 -4.33
C GLY A 141 8.20 13.78 -4.85
N ASN A 142 8.01 13.95 -6.16
CA ASN A 142 6.68 13.88 -6.78
C ASN A 142 6.54 12.65 -7.67
N LEU A 143 7.63 12.21 -8.32
CA LEU A 143 7.56 11.13 -9.29
C LEU A 143 7.20 9.79 -8.65
N ASN A 144 7.85 9.42 -7.54
CA ASN A 144 7.63 8.12 -6.90
C ASN A 144 6.20 7.96 -6.34
N PRO A 145 5.67 8.92 -5.54
CA PRO A 145 4.27 8.85 -5.07
C PRO A 145 3.26 8.72 -6.21
N VAL A 146 3.44 9.50 -7.29
CA VAL A 146 2.53 9.45 -8.45
C VAL A 146 2.60 8.10 -9.18
N LEU A 147 3.81 7.59 -9.44
CA LEU A 147 3.98 6.28 -10.08
C LEU A 147 3.38 5.16 -9.24
N GLU A 148 3.58 5.21 -7.92
CA GLU A 148 3.02 4.27 -6.98
C GLU A 148 1.49 4.33 -6.96
N GLY A 149 0.90 5.51 -6.75
CA GLY A 149 -0.55 5.67 -6.71
C GLY A 149 -1.22 5.22 -8.01
N VAL A 150 -0.66 5.58 -9.17
CA VAL A 150 -1.14 5.09 -10.47
C VAL A 150 -1.05 3.57 -10.57
N PHE A 151 0.06 2.97 -10.14
CA PHE A 151 0.25 1.51 -10.16
C PHE A 151 -0.76 0.79 -9.24
N LEU A 152 -0.93 1.28 -8.01
CA LEU A 152 -1.85 0.74 -7.02
C LEU A 152 -3.31 1.02 -7.31
N ILE A 153 -3.63 1.94 -8.22
CA ILE A 153 -4.99 2.14 -8.74
C ILE A 153 -5.25 1.24 -9.95
N LEU A 154 -4.34 1.26 -10.94
CA LEU A 154 -4.55 0.57 -12.22
C LEU A 154 -4.55 -0.95 -12.07
N LEU A 155 -3.67 -1.54 -11.24
CA LEU A 155 -3.62 -2.99 -11.08
C LEU A 155 -4.90 -3.56 -10.44
N PRO A 156 -5.38 -3.07 -9.28
CA PRO A 156 -6.66 -3.50 -8.74
C PRO A 156 -7.82 -3.25 -9.70
N LEU A 157 -7.90 -2.09 -10.34
CA LEU A 157 -8.98 -1.81 -11.31
C LEU A 157 -8.97 -2.81 -12.48
N SER A 158 -7.79 -3.12 -13.00
CA SER A 158 -7.63 -4.11 -14.08
C SER A 158 -8.10 -5.50 -13.63
N TYR A 159 -7.78 -5.89 -12.40
CA TYR A 159 -8.25 -7.15 -11.83
C TYR A 159 -9.75 -7.15 -11.56
N LEU A 160 -10.31 -6.07 -11.02
CA LEU A 160 -11.75 -5.94 -10.77
C LEU A 160 -12.53 -6.01 -12.09
N TRP A 161 -12.06 -5.33 -13.13
CA TRP A 161 -12.60 -5.42 -14.48
C TRP A 161 -12.55 -6.86 -15.01
N TYR A 162 -11.37 -7.50 -14.94
CA TYR A 162 -11.20 -8.90 -15.32
C TYR A 162 -12.16 -9.83 -14.55
N SER A 163 -12.27 -9.66 -13.23
CA SER A 163 -13.14 -10.50 -12.38
C SER A 163 -14.63 -10.38 -12.70
N ARG A 164 -15.06 -9.24 -13.27
CA ARG A 164 -16.43 -9.00 -13.72
C ARG A 164 -16.68 -9.61 -15.09
N SER A 165 -15.71 -9.52 -16.00
CA SER A 165 -15.85 -10.03 -17.38
C SER A 165 -15.80 -11.56 -17.45
N TYR A 166 -15.23 -12.23 -16.45
CA TYR A 166 -15.09 -13.68 -16.43
C TYR A 166 -16.05 -14.33 -15.42
N SER A 167 -16.76 -15.37 -15.85
CA SER A 167 -17.66 -16.14 -14.98
C SER A 167 -16.86 -16.93 -13.95
N LEU A 168 -16.71 -16.34 -12.75
CA LEU A 168 -16.17 -17.00 -11.58
C LEU A 168 -17.18 -18.02 -11.06
N ARG A 169 -16.68 -19.18 -10.60
CA ARG A 169 -17.52 -20.24 -9.99
C ARG A 169 -18.15 -19.85 -8.65
N ILE A 170 -17.82 -18.67 -8.14
CA ILE A 170 -18.27 -18.17 -6.85
C ILE A 170 -18.88 -16.77 -7.01
N PRO A 171 -19.87 -16.40 -6.18
CA PRO A 171 -20.37 -15.04 -6.12
C PRO A 171 -19.25 -14.05 -5.80
N LEU A 172 -19.25 -12.88 -6.43
CA LEU A 172 -18.23 -11.83 -6.22
C LEU A 172 -18.03 -11.48 -4.73
N LYS A 173 -19.12 -11.41 -3.95
CA LYS A 173 -19.07 -11.12 -2.51
C LYS A 173 -18.25 -12.12 -1.69
N LYS A 174 -18.05 -13.35 -2.21
CA LYS A 174 -17.26 -14.41 -1.58
C LYS A 174 -15.84 -14.50 -2.15
N ASN A 175 -15.50 -13.69 -3.15
CA ASN A 175 -14.15 -13.67 -3.73
C ASN A 175 -13.19 -12.91 -2.79
N PRO A 176 -12.19 -13.57 -2.19
CA PRO A 176 -11.24 -12.91 -1.30
C PRO A 176 -10.41 -11.84 -2.01
N TYR A 177 -10.06 -12.05 -3.28
CA TYR A 177 -9.23 -11.12 -4.04
C TYR A 177 -9.98 -9.84 -4.41
N LEU A 178 -11.32 -9.90 -4.55
CA LEU A 178 -12.15 -8.71 -4.72
C LEU A 178 -11.96 -7.76 -3.52
N TRP A 179 -12.07 -8.30 -2.31
CA TRP A 179 -11.92 -7.51 -1.09
C TRP A 179 -10.50 -6.98 -0.92
N ILE A 180 -9.49 -7.79 -1.25
CA ILE A 180 -8.08 -7.34 -1.24
C ILE A 180 -7.87 -6.20 -2.24
N SER A 181 -8.39 -6.33 -3.46
CA SER A 181 -8.28 -5.28 -4.48
C SER A 181 -8.96 -3.99 -4.07
N ILE A 182 -10.14 -4.05 -3.45
CA ILE A 182 -10.82 -2.86 -2.91
C ILE A 182 -10.00 -2.26 -1.76
N GLY A 183 -9.43 -3.10 -0.89
CA GLY A 183 -8.62 -2.65 0.25
C GLY A 183 -7.33 -1.96 -0.15
N ILE A 184 -6.73 -2.35 -1.28
CA ILE A 184 -5.56 -1.67 -1.87
C ILE A 184 -5.98 -0.40 -2.63
N LEU A 185 -7.07 -0.47 -3.41
CA LEU A 185 -7.50 0.63 -4.27
C LEU A 185 -7.98 1.86 -3.48
N LEU A 186 -8.77 1.63 -2.43
CA LEU A 186 -9.52 2.70 -1.78
C LEU A 186 -8.64 3.77 -1.12
N PRO A 187 -7.59 3.44 -0.35
CA PRO A 187 -6.72 4.45 0.25
C PRO A 187 -5.99 5.29 -0.81
N GLU A 188 -5.55 4.63 -1.88
CA GLU A 188 -4.72 5.22 -2.93
C GLU A 188 -5.44 6.27 -3.77
N LEU A 189 -6.78 6.21 -3.87
CA LEU A 189 -7.56 7.23 -4.59
C LEU A 189 -7.41 8.62 -3.97
N LEU A 190 -7.43 8.70 -2.64
CA LEU A 190 -7.28 9.98 -1.94
C LEU A 190 -5.81 10.32 -1.70
N SER A 191 -4.95 9.32 -1.48
CA SER A 191 -3.51 9.54 -1.36
C SER A 191 -2.93 10.13 -2.65
N LEU A 192 -3.25 9.58 -3.82
CA LEU A 192 -2.78 10.16 -5.10
C LEU A 192 -3.27 11.61 -5.30
N PHE A 193 -4.50 11.92 -4.88
CA PHE A 193 -5.00 13.30 -4.92
C PHE A 193 -4.17 14.21 -4.01
N LEU A 194 -3.85 13.75 -2.79
CA LEU A 194 -3.02 14.48 -1.83
C LEU A 194 -1.56 14.59 -2.30
N ASP A 195 -1.01 13.61 -2.99
CA ASP A 195 0.35 13.69 -3.53
C ASP A 195 0.46 14.75 -4.63
N LEU A 196 -0.60 14.91 -5.45
CA LEU A 196 -0.63 15.88 -6.53
C LEU A 196 -0.95 17.31 -6.07
N THR A 197 -1.73 17.47 -5.00
CA THR A 197 -2.30 18.78 -4.60
C THR A 197 -1.96 19.20 -3.18
N GLY A 198 -1.39 18.31 -2.37
CA GLY A 198 -1.21 18.45 -0.93
C GLY A 198 -0.37 19.65 -0.55
N ASP A 199 0.77 19.88 -1.22
CA ASP A 199 1.65 21.02 -0.94
C ASP A 199 0.94 22.37 -1.14
N TYR A 200 0.15 22.46 -2.22
CA TYR A 200 -0.62 23.66 -2.53
C TYR A 200 -1.74 23.89 -1.51
N ILE A 201 -2.43 22.83 -1.09
CA ILE A 201 -3.48 22.91 -0.07
C ILE A 201 -2.85 23.27 1.28
N TYR A 202 -1.75 22.64 1.67
CA TYR A 202 -1.02 22.93 2.90
C TYR A 202 -0.61 24.40 2.99
N ALA A 203 -0.07 24.97 1.91
CA ALA A 203 0.38 26.36 1.88
C ALA A 203 -0.78 27.38 1.92
N ARG A 204 -1.98 27.01 1.44
CA ARG A 204 -3.13 27.93 1.37
C ARG A 204 -4.12 27.79 2.52
N ASP A 205 -4.41 26.56 2.93
CA ASP A 205 -5.38 26.21 3.95
C ASP A 205 -4.94 24.93 4.69
N PHE A 206 -4.13 25.13 5.72
CA PHE A 206 -3.63 24.06 6.56
C PHE A 206 -4.75 23.23 7.21
N ILE A 207 -5.88 23.85 7.56
CA ILE A 207 -7.00 23.14 8.21
C ILE A 207 -7.65 22.19 7.20
N LEU A 208 -7.86 22.64 5.96
CA LEU A 208 -8.35 21.77 4.89
C LEU A 208 -7.38 20.63 4.61
N TYR A 209 -6.07 20.90 4.57
CA TYR A 209 -5.05 19.86 4.43
C TYR A 209 -5.18 18.78 5.51
N VAL A 210 -5.24 19.18 6.78
CA VAL A 210 -5.37 18.24 7.91
C VAL A 210 -6.66 17.43 7.83
N LYS A 211 -7.79 18.03 7.42
CA LYS A 211 -9.06 17.32 7.23
C LYS A 211 -8.97 16.27 6.12
N LEU A 212 -8.38 16.61 4.97
CA LEU A 212 -8.22 15.67 3.86
C LEU A 212 -7.25 14.54 4.21
N TYR A 213 -6.15 14.85 4.89
CA TYR A 213 -5.20 13.86 5.38
C TYR A 213 -5.82 12.91 6.42
N SER A 214 -6.68 13.45 7.29
CA SER A 214 -7.48 12.63 8.21
C SER A 214 -8.47 11.74 7.47
N ALA A 215 -9.09 12.23 6.38
CA ALA A 215 -9.94 11.40 5.54
C ALA A 215 -9.15 10.27 4.85
N SER A 216 -7.92 10.53 4.38
CA SER A 216 -7.02 9.52 3.83
C SER A 216 -6.72 8.42 4.86
N ASN A 217 -6.39 8.79 6.10
CA ASN A 217 -6.22 7.84 7.20
C ASN A 217 -7.48 6.99 7.48
N VAL A 218 -8.69 7.56 7.36
CA VAL A 218 -9.94 6.78 7.47
C VAL A 218 -10.03 5.75 6.35
N LEU A 219 -9.67 6.11 5.12
CA LEU A 219 -9.64 5.18 4.00
C LEU A 219 -8.60 4.09 4.19
N ASP A 220 -7.43 4.38 4.77
CA ASP A 220 -6.43 3.36 5.16
C ASP A 220 -7.01 2.35 6.15
N ILE A 221 -7.71 2.82 7.18
CA ILE A 221 -8.37 1.94 8.17
C ILE A 221 -9.40 1.06 7.47
N ILE A 222 -10.24 1.63 6.62
CA ILE A 222 -11.23 0.87 5.84
C ILE A 222 -10.53 -0.12 4.91
N GLY A 223 -9.41 0.26 4.29
CA GLY A 223 -8.57 -0.59 3.46
C GLY A 223 -8.04 -1.81 4.23
N ASN A 224 -7.52 -1.60 5.45
CA ASN A 224 -7.08 -2.66 6.36
C ASN A 224 -8.23 -3.62 6.73
N LEU A 225 -9.45 -3.11 6.91
CA LEU A 225 -10.63 -3.95 7.14
C LEU A 225 -10.97 -4.79 5.89
N PHE A 226 -10.87 -4.24 4.69
CA PHE A 226 -11.09 -4.99 3.45
C PHE A 226 -10.01 -6.06 3.20
N LEU A 227 -8.75 -5.77 3.50
CA LEU A 227 -7.68 -6.78 3.50
C LEU A 227 -7.99 -7.92 4.46
N SER A 228 -8.48 -7.58 5.67
CA SER A 228 -8.92 -8.56 6.68
C SER A 228 -10.09 -9.42 6.18
N LEU A 229 -11.08 -8.80 5.52
CA LEU A 229 -12.18 -9.53 4.87
C LEU A 229 -11.68 -10.47 3.77
N GLY A 230 -10.66 -10.06 3.01
CA GLY A 230 -9.98 -10.91 2.04
C GLY A 230 -9.45 -12.21 2.66
N PHE A 231 -8.75 -12.11 3.79
CA PHE A 231 -8.29 -13.29 4.52
C PHE A 231 -9.42 -14.13 5.11
N PHE A 232 -10.45 -13.50 5.67
CA PHE A 232 -11.64 -14.18 6.19
C PHE A 232 -12.34 -15.02 5.11
N TYR A 233 -12.47 -14.47 3.90
CA TYR A 233 -13.04 -15.17 2.74
C TYR A 233 -12.04 -16.10 2.03
N GLY A 234 -10.82 -16.27 2.55
CA GLY A 234 -9.77 -17.09 1.96
C GLY A 234 -10.16 -18.55 1.73
N ARG A 235 -11.12 -19.09 2.50
CA ARG A 235 -11.72 -20.42 2.27
C ARG A 235 -12.35 -20.60 0.89
N TYR A 236 -12.66 -19.53 0.17
CA TYR A 236 -13.22 -19.59 -1.18
C TYR A 236 -12.16 -19.47 -2.28
N ALA A 237 -10.90 -19.17 -1.92
CA ALA A 237 -9.82 -18.97 -2.88
C ALA A 237 -9.48 -20.25 -3.67
N LEU A 238 -9.79 -21.42 -3.10
CA LEU A 238 -9.58 -22.74 -3.73
C LEU A 238 -10.45 -22.93 -4.99
N PHE A 239 -11.58 -22.21 -5.07
CA PHE A 239 -12.52 -22.29 -6.18
C PHE A 239 -12.21 -21.30 -7.32
N ILE A 240 -11.10 -20.56 -7.19
CA ILE A 240 -10.61 -19.60 -8.19
C ILE A 240 -9.33 -20.22 -8.80
N PRO A 241 -9.44 -21.07 -9.83
CA PRO A 241 -8.28 -21.71 -10.43
C PRO A 241 -7.41 -20.65 -11.13
N PRO A 242 -6.09 -20.62 -10.87
CA PRO A 242 -5.15 -19.74 -11.58
C PRO A 242 -4.85 -20.21 -13.01
N ASP A 243 -5.06 -21.50 -13.30
CA ASP A 243 -4.86 -22.11 -14.61
C ASP A 243 -6.23 -22.43 -15.23
N ARG A 244 -6.79 -21.49 -16.00
CA ARG A 244 -7.74 -21.83 -17.07
C ARG A 244 -7.03 -21.57 -18.39
N ASN A 245 -6.40 -22.62 -18.92
CA ASN A 245 -6.09 -22.70 -20.34
C ASN A 245 -7.33 -23.02 -21.19
N ASP A 246 -8.47 -23.29 -20.54
CA ASP A 246 -9.71 -23.53 -21.25
C ASP A 246 -10.29 -22.19 -21.72
N PRO A 247 -10.44 -21.96 -23.03
CA PRO A 247 -11.16 -20.80 -23.52
C PRO A 247 -12.56 -20.77 -22.90
N PRO A 248 -13.14 -19.59 -22.65
CA PRO A 248 -14.51 -19.50 -22.19
C PRO A 248 -15.37 -20.26 -23.19
N THR A 249 -15.97 -21.36 -22.74
CA THR A 249 -17.12 -21.92 -23.44
C THR A 249 -18.20 -20.86 -23.38
N ILE A 250 -18.37 -20.15 -24.49
CA ILE A 250 -19.49 -19.26 -24.71
C ILE A 250 -20.71 -20.19 -24.65
N GLY A 251 -21.36 -20.22 -23.49
CA GLY A 251 -22.68 -20.82 -23.36
C GLY A 251 -23.63 -19.91 -24.13
N SER A 252 -23.93 -20.32 -25.36
CA SER A 252 -25.08 -19.89 -26.16
C SER A 252 -26.38 -20.20 -25.43
#